data_AF-A0A1M7I2I4-F1
#
_entry.id   AF-A0A1M7I2I4-F1
#
_cell.length_a   1.000
_cell.length_b   1.000
_cell.length_c   1.000
_cell.angle_alpha   90.00
_cell.angle_beta   90.00
_cell.angle_gamma   90.00
#
_symmetry.space_group_name_H-M   'P 1'
#
loop_
_entity.id
_entity.type
_entity.pdbx_description
1 polymer ?
#
loop_
_entity_poly.entity_id
_entity_poly.type
_entity_poly.pdbx_seq_one_letter_code
_entity_poly.pdbx_strand_id
1 'polypeptide(L)'
;MSNMTPKQFLEHIKKNVFKGIDLKPVLTLQGDGLRTFTLEQLERLRSTVPDGHYALWLSDQFWTADRDLTMITDKHPWLAFEWEMKDREQLPELNDDEYKIACWIEELALLSHDLYCHEPFDVVQLGDGLQGRFTQTELYVDSFKYDNKPLVEWMKTTPYRHIAAMVCYTMADQEIDWAVQHNQAVQDYYAFQCWRNRGDWGKLEDCEDFIRRSLDAMQQIEEHYAKGHAEGLNDEEIRVLDIMFGFAPHNYCAEDYPAVRDICAAAQKHLPQTPYIKSEQGLRAYGKAVFADLEKIFAKHGMTWDPSDATDLTMGYLDAWVYDKYYNG
;
A
#
# COMPACT_ATOMS: atom_id res chain seq x y z
N MET A 1 -13.04 19.22 20.75
CA MET A 1 -13.65 20.41 20.09
C MET A 1 -14.95 20.82 20.79
N SER A 2 -14.90 21.16 22.09
CA SER A 2 -16.13 21.38 22.86
C SER A 2 -16.71 22.79 22.64
N ASN A 3 -17.98 22.85 22.20
CA ASN A 3 -18.92 23.99 22.19
C ASN A 3 -19.18 24.75 20.86
N MET A 4 -18.84 24.22 19.68
CA MET A 4 -19.37 24.78 18.43
C MET A 4 -20.72 24.14 18.06
N THR A 5 -21.69 24.96 17.63
CA THR A 5 -22.91 24.42 16.99
C THR A 5 -22.59 23.89 15.59
N PRO A 6 -23.43 23.01 15.00
CA PRO A 6 -23.29 22.54 13.63
C PRO A 6 -23.04 23.66 12.62
N LYS A 7 -23.78 24.78 12.76
CA LYS A 7 -23.65 25.94 11.87
C LYS A 7 -22.32 26.66 12.07
N GLN A 8 -21.90 26.85 13.32
CA GLN A 8 -20.60 27.49 13.62
C GLN A 8 -19.44 26.67 13.07
N PHE A 9 -19.54 25.35 13.15
CA PHE A 9 -18.52 24.44 12.60
C PHE A 9 -18.47 24.50 11.06
N LEU A 10 -19.63 24.55 10.38
CA LEU A 10 -19.68 24.71 8.93
C LEU A 10 -19.01 26.01 8.47
N GLU A 11 -19.34 27.12 9.14
CA GLU A 11 -18.77 28.42 8.83
C GLU A 11 -17.26 28.48 9.14
N HIS A 12 -16.80 27.76 10.17
CA HIS A 12 -15.38 27.59 10.45
C HIS A 12 -14.66 26.89 9.30
N ILE A 13 -15.19 25.75 8.82
CA ILE A 13 -14.62 25.00 7.69
C ILE A 13 -14.62 25.85 6.42
N LYS A 14 -15.74 26.50 6.07
CA LYS A 14 -15.81 27.38 4.89
C LYS A 14 -14.79 28.52 4.95
N LYS A 15 -14.62 29.14 6.11
CA LYS A 15 -13.72 30.29 6.29
C LYS A 15 -12.24 29.91 6.23
N ASN A 16 -11.88 28.74 6.77
CA ASN A 16 -10.47 28.37 6.97
C ASN A 16 -9.97 27.35 5.94
N VAL A 17 -10.79 26.39 5.54
CA VAL A 17 -10.43 25.27 4.65
C VAL A 17 -10.82 25.55 3.19
N PHE A 18 -12.03 26.07 2.98
CA PHE A 18 -12.58 26.39 1.64
C PHE A 18 -12.59 27.90 1.36
N LYS A 19 -11.66 28.64 1.95
CA LYS A 19 -11.59 30.10 1.80
C LYS A 19 -11.50 30.50 0.32
N GLY A 20 -12.50 31.24 -0.16
CA GLY A 20 -12.54 31.74 -1.54
C GLY A 20 -12.98 30.71 -2.58
N ILE A 21 -13.41 29.51 -2.15
CA ILE A 21 -13.99 28.50 -3.02
C ILE A 21 -15.52 28.67 -3.06
N ASP A 22 -16.09 28.60 -4.26
CA ASP A 22 -17.54 28.52 -4.42
C ASP A 22 -18.00 27.07 -4.20
N LEU A 23 -18.79 26.84 -3.14
CA LEU A 23 -19.36 25.53 -2.82
C LEU A 23 -20.76 25.31 -3.42
N LYS A 24 -21.32 26.30 -4.12
CA LYS A 24 -22.62 26.13 -4.82
C LYS A 24 -22.66 24.96 -5.81
N PRO A 25 -21.57 24.58 -6.51
CA PRO A 25 -21.59 23.43 -7.41
C PRO A 25 -22.05 22.13 -6.73
N VAL A 26 -21.76 21.94 -5.43
CA VAL A 26 -22.20 20.77 -4.63
C VAL A 26 -23.73 20.61 -4.65
N LEU A 27 -24.47 21.71 -4.78
CA LEU A 27 -25.94 21.70 -4.75
C LEU A 27 -26.56 21.20 -6.06
N THR A 28 -25.79 21.21 -7.15
CA THR A 28 -26.29 21.00 -8.52
C THR A 28 -25.59 19.89 -9.27
N LEU A 29 -24.31 19.63 -8.98
CA LEU A 29 -23.53 18.58 -9.64
C LEU A 29 -23.94 17.20 -9.14
N GLN A 30 -23.86 16.20 -10.02
CA GLN A 30 -24.10 14.80 -9.73
C GLN A 30 -23.11 13.93 -10.51
N GLY A 31 -22.93 12.67 -10.09
CA GLY A 31 -22.03 11.71 -10.74
C GLY A 31 -20.63 12.28 -10.95
N ASP A 32 -20.13 12.15 -12.17
CA ASP A 32 -18.76 12.52 -12.55
C ASP A 32 -18.44 14.00 -12.32
N GLY A 33 -19.42 14.88 -12.47
CA GLY A 33 -19.25 16.30 -12.22
C GLY A 33 -18.95 16.59 -10.76
N LEU A 34 -19.71 15.95 -9.85
CA LEU A 34 -19.48 16.09 -8.41
C LEU A 34 -18.16 15.44 -8.00
N ARG A 35 -17.85 14.24 -8.54
CA ARG A 35 -16.58 13.55 -8.29
C ARG A 35 -15.38 14.40 -8.71
N THR A 36 -15.41 14.97 -9.91
CA THR A 36 -14.34 15.85 -10.41
C THR A 36 -14.15 17.05 -9.48
N PHE A 37 -15.23 17.71 -9.09
CA PHE A 37 -15.19 18.81 -8.13
C PHE A 37 -14.59 18.40 -6.78
N THR A 38 -14.98 17.22 -6.25
CA THR A 38 -14.41 16.66 -5.02
C THR A 38 -12.89 16.46 -5.13
N LEU A 39 -12.42 15.84 -6.22
CA LEU A 39 -10.99 15.58 -6.45
C LEU A 39 -10.20 16.88 -6.61
N GLU A 40 -10.73 17.87 -7.33
CA GLU A 40 -10.11 19.21 -7.44
C GLU A 40 -9.96 19.88 -6.07
N GLN A 41 -10.98 19.81 -5.23
CA GLN A 41 -10.91 20.39 -3.89
C GLN A 41 -9.94 19.63 -2.99
N LEU A 42 -9.93 18.30 -3.05
CA LEU A 42 -9.01 17.48 -2.27
C LEU A 42 -7.55 17.71 -2.68
N GLU A 43 -7.26 17.71 -3.98
CA GLU A 43 -5.94 18.02 -4.52
C GLU A 43 -5.45 19.40 -4.04
N ARG A 44 -6.32 20.42 -4.11
CA ARG A 44 -6.02 21.77 -3.62
C ARG A 44 -5.72 21.79 -2.13
N LEU A 45 -6.53 21.11 -1.31
CA LEU A 45 -6.35 21.07 0.14
C LEU A 45 -5.00 20.46 0.53
N ARG A 46 -4.51 19.52 -0.28
CA ARG A 46 -3.22 18.87 -0.07
C ARG A 46 -2.05 19.71 -0.57
N SER A 47 -2.25 20.53 -1.59
CA SER A 47 -1.20 21.41 -2.13
C SER A 47 -0.98 22.70 -1.32
N THR A 48 -1.76 22.98 -0.26
CA THR A 48 -1.80 24.32 0.36
C THR A 48 -0.63 24.60 1.31
N VAL A 49 0.05 23.58 1.84
CA VAL A 49 1.19 23.70 2.77
C VAL A 49 2.09 22.47 2.58
N PRO A 50 3.43 22.56 2.77
CA PRO A 50 4.22 21.39 3.14
C PRO A 50 3.48 20.64 4.27
N ASP A 51 3.31 19.33 4.15
CA ASP A 51 2.59 18.45 5.09
C ASP A 51 1.04 18.40 5.00
N GLY A 52 0.40 18.92 3.93
CA GLY A 52 -1.00 18.57 3.61
C GLY A 52 -2.04 18.94 4.69
N HIS A 53 -1.71 19.93 5.54
CA HIS A 53 -2.38 20.18 6.81
C HIS A 53 -3.90 20.35 6.73
N TYR A 54 -4.50 20.86 5.65
CA TYR A 54 -5.96 21.08 5.63
C TYR A 54 -6.78 19.84 5.28
N ALA A 55 -6.29 18.97 4.40
CA ALA A 55 -6.97 17.72 4.08
C ALA A 55 -6.90 16.78 5.30
N LEU A 56 -5.69 16.65 5.88
CA LEU A 56 -5.48 15.92 7.12
C LEU A 56 -6.29 16.50 8.28
N TRP A 57 -6.22 17.81 8.51
CA TRP A 57 -7.00 18.46 9.58
C TRP A 57 -8.49 18.25 9.40
N LEU A 58 -9.00 18.30 8.16
CA LEU A 58 -10.41 18.10 7.87
C LEU A 58 -10.81 16.65 8.20
N SER A 59 -10.01 15.67 7.75
CA SER A 59 -10.13 14.27 8.17
C SER A 59 -10.12 14.15 9.70
N ASP A 60 -9.17 14.81 10.37
CA ASP A 60 -8.99 14.79 11.82
C ASP A 60 -10.16 15.43 12.60
N GLN A 61 -11.10 16.10 11.92
CA GLN A 61 -12.31 16.59 12.57
C GLN A 61 -13.32 15.47 12.82
N PHE A 62 -13.27 14.42 12.00
CA PHE A 62 -14.21 13.31 12.02
C PHE A 62 -13.53 12.02 12.47
N TRP A 63 -12.24 11.85 12.14
CA TRP A 63 -11.37 10.72 12.49
C TRP A 63 -10.15 11.20 13.26
N THR A 64 -9.34 10.29 13.78
CA THR A 64 -7.93 10.60 14.06
C THR A 64 -7.15 9.86 13.00
N ALA A 65 -6.29 10.52 12.23
CA ALA A 65 -5.48 9.86 11.21
C ALA A 65 -4.42 8.86 11.74
N ASP A 66 -4.53 8.43 13.01
CA ASP A 66 -3.69 7.38 13.58
C ASP A 66 -4.25 6.01 13.18
N ARG A 67 -3.34 5.10 12.78
CA ARG A 67 -3.63 3.71 12.36
C ARG A 67 -4.45 2.91 13.38
N ASP A 68 -4.41 3.32 14.64
CA ASP A 68 -5.26 2.81 15.70
C ASP A 68 -6.50 3.72 15.80
N LEU A 69 -7.56 3.36 15.05
CA LEU A 69 -8.91 3.96 14.93
C LEU A 69 -9.52 4.49 16.23
N THR A 70 -8.88 5.46 16.87
CA THR A 70 -9.30 5.99 18.16
C THR A 70 -10.27 7.09 17.86
N MET A 71 -11.53 6.71 17.70
CA MET A 71 -12.61 7.66 17.51
C MET A 71 -12.48 8.85 18.46
N ILE A 72 -12.77 10.03 17.92
CA ILE A 72 -13.01 11.21 18.72
C ILE A 72 -14.18 10.86 19.67
N THR A 73 -13.86 10.61 20.94
CA THR A 73 -14.84 10.23 21.96
C THR A 73 -15.73 11.40 22.38
N ASP A 74 -15.36 12.63 21.99
CA ASP A 74 -16.19 13.82 22.09
C ASP A 74 -17.33 13.78 21.07
N LYS A 75 -18.53 14.19 21.46
CA LYS A 75 -19.68 14.29 20.53
C LYS A 75 -19.36 15.26 19.38
N HIS A 76 -19.25 14.74 18.16
CA HIS A 76 -19.13 15.56 16.95
C HIS A 76 -20.45 16.30 16.66
N PRO A 77 -20.41 17.58 16.22
CA PRO A 77 -21.63 18.36 15.97
C PRO A 77 -22.51 17.77 14.88
N TRP A 78 -21.95 17.15 13.83
CA TRP A 78 -22.71 16.64 12.69
C TRP A 78 -23.05 15.15 12.75
N LEU A 79 -22.38 14.35 13.58
CA LEU A 79 -22.53 12.89 13.56
C LEU A 79 -23.50 12.40 14.64
N ALA A 80 -24.33 11.42 14.30
CA ALA A 80 -25.25 10.74 15.22
C ALA A 80 -24.53 9.62 15.98
N PHE A 81 -23.74 8.83 15.26
CA PHE A 81 -22.85 7.77 15.74
C PHE A 81 -21.70 7.62 14.74
N GLU A 82 -20.53 7.17 15.19
CA GLU A 82 -19.30 6.85 14.40
C GLU A 82 -19.14 7.60 13.06
N TRP A 83 -19.80 7.14 12.00
CA TRP A 83 -19.72 7.57 10.59
C TRP A 83 -21.06 7.97 9.98
N GLU A 84 -22.12 8.06 10.78
CA GLU A 84 -23.45 8.40 10.30
C GLU A 84 -23.75 9.87 10.58
N MET A 85 -23.86 10.66 9.51
CA MET A 85 -24.42 12.00 9.60
C MET A 85 -25.78 11.96 10.27
N LYS A 86 -25.98 12.90 11.19
CA LYS A 86 -27.30 13.18 11.74
C LYS A 86 -28.27 13.46 10.61
N ASP A 87 -29.47 12.91 10.74
CA ASP A 87 -30.58 13.21 9.85
C ASP A 87 -30.82 14.72 9.80
N ARG A 88 -31.39 15.17 8.68
CA ARG A 88 -31.70 16.58 8.43
C ARG A 88 -32.47 17.23 9.58
N GLU A 89 -33.44 16.51 10.18
CA GLU A 89 -34.28 16.94 11.29
C GLU A 89 -33.50 17.15 12.60
N GLN A 90 -32.39 16.43 12.75
CA GLN A 90 -31.49 16.52 13.91
C GLN A 90 -30.49 17.67 13.77
N LEU A 91 -30.39 18.30 12.59
CA LEU A 91 -29.55 19.47 12.32
C LEU A 91 -30.38 20.71 11.90
N PRO A 92 -31.33 21.18 12.73
CA PRO A 92 -32.27 22.24 12.36
C PRO A 92 -31.62 23.61 12.10
N GLU A 93 -30.39 23.83 12.59
CA GLU A 93 -29.63 25.07 12.38
C GLU A 93 -29.06 25.21 10.96
N LEU A 94 -28.88 24.08 10.26
CA LEU A 94 -28.48 24.06 8.86
C LEU A 94 -29.75 24.16 8.00
N ASN A 95 -29.74 25.01 6.98
CA ASN A 95 -30.73 24.92 5.90
C ASN A 95 -30.39 23.75 4.95
N ASP A 96 -31.25 23.48 3.97
CA ASP A 96 -31.08 22.30 3.10
C ASP A 96 -29.81 22.35 2.23
N ASP A 97 -29.40 23.55 1.80
CA ASP A 97 -28.16 23.75 1.05
C ASP A 97 -26.95 23.58 1.98
N GLU A 98 -27.00 24.15 3.18
CA GLU A 98 -25.97 23.99 4.21
C GLU A 98 -25.79 22.52 4.62
N TYR A 99 -26.89 21.77 4.73
CA TYR A 99 -26.88 20.33 5.04
C TYR A 99 -26.21 19.53 3.93
N LYS A 100 -26.60 19.74 2.66
CA LYS A 100 -25.96 19.07 1.51
C LYS A 100 -24.46 19.34 1.43
N ILE A 101 -24.04 20.59 1.67
CA ILE A 101 -22.62 20.95 1.71
C ILE A 101 -21.91 20.24 2.88
N ALA A 102 -22.55 20.13 4.05
CA ALA A 102 -21.97 19.43 5.19
C ALA A 102 -21.77 17.93 4.91
N CYS A 103 -22.74 17.26 4.29
CA CYS A 103 -22.60 15.86 3.85
C CYS A 103 -21.44 15.69 2.86
N TRP A 104 -21.35 16.57 1.85
CA TRP A 104 -20.23 16.52 0.90
C TRP A 104 -18.86 16.78 1.55
N ILE A 105 -18.78 17.66 2.55
CA ILE A 105 -17.55 17.90 3.31
C ILE A 105 -17.12 16.63 4.07
N GLU A 106 -18.07 15.92 4.68
CA GLU A 106 -17.80 14.65 5.33
C GLU A 106 -17.30 13.60 4.33
N GLU A 107 -17.94 13.44 3.17
CA GLU A 107 -17.48 12.52 2.11
C GLU A 107 -16.05 12.84 1.65
N LEU A 108 -15.73 14.13 1.47
CA LEU A 108 -14.38 14.56 1.13
C LEU A 108 -13.38 14.24 2.26
N ALA A 109 -13.81 14.41 3.52
CA ALA A 109 -13.01 14.11 4.70
C ALA A 109 -12.74 12.59 4.83
N LEU A 110 -13.73 11.75 4.53
CA LEU A 110 -13.61 10.28 4.45
C LEU A 110 -12.55 9.88 3.41
N LEU A 111 -12.68 10.38 2.18
CA LEU A 111 -11.70 10.08 1.14
C LEU A 111 -10.30 10.57 1.52
N SER A 112 -10.20 11.74 2.16
CA SER A 112 -8.93 12.25 2.67
C SER A 112 -8.33 11.36 3.76
N HIS A 113 -9.16 10.83 4.66
CA HIS A 113 -8.76 9.89 5.70
C HIS A 113 -8.17 8.63 5.07
N ASP A 114 -8.91 7.99 4.16
CA ASP A 114 -8.52 6.72 3.56
C ASP A 114 -7.19 6.86 2.80
N LEU A 115 -7.04 7.94 2.03
CA LEU A 115 -5.78 8.25 1.36
C LEU A 115 -4.63 8.45 2.35
N TYR A 116 -4.85 9.15 3.47
CA TYR A 116 -3.81 9.46 4.46
C TYR A 116 -3.38 8.26 5.29
N CYS A 117 -4.35 7.45 5.73
CA CYS A 117 -4.10 6.22 6.47
C CYS A 117 -3.60 5.08 5.57
N HIS A 118 -3.64 5.29 4.25
CA HIS A 118 -3.32 4.31 3.23
C HIS A 118 -4.28 3.11 3.24
N GLU A 119 -5.52 3.36 3.68
CA GLU A 119 -6.58 2.38 3.72
C GLU A 119 -7.10 2.12 2.30
N PRO A 120 -7.45 0.87 1.95
CA PRO A 120 -8.11 0.59 0.70
C PRO A 120 -9.49 1.25 0.63
N PHE A 121 -9.80 1.92 -0.48
CA PHE A 121 -11.11 2.51 -0.76
C PHE A 121 -11.60 2.17 -2.17
N ASP A 122 -12.84 2.54 -2.50
CA ASP A 122 -13.39 2.30 -3.84
C ASP A 122 -12.70 3.20 -4.88
N VAL A 123 -11.87 2.60 -5.75
CA VAL A 123 -11.14 3.31 -6.81
C VAL A 123 -12.05 4.00 -7.82
N VAL A 124 -13.35 3.66 -7.91
CA VAL A 124 -14.35 4.41 -8.71
C VAL A 124 -14.44 5.88 -8.27
N GLN A 125 -14.13 6.17 -7.01
CA GLN A 125 -14.09 7.53 -6.50
C GLN A 125 -13.01 8.40 -7.16
N LEU A 126 -12.01 7.79 -7.83
CA LEU A 126 -10.92 8.51 -8.51
C LEU A 126 -11.23 8.82 -9.98
N GLY A 127 -12.15 8.09 -10.63
CA GLY A 127 -12.45 8.27 -12.05
C GLY A 127 -13.31 7.17 -12.67
N ASP A 128 -13.90 7.49 -13.83
CA ASP A 128 -14.71 6.52 -14.57
C ASP A 128 -13.88 5.40 -15.16
N GLY A 129 -14.47 4.20 -15.18
CA GLY A 129 -13.83 3.00 -15.73
C GLY A 129 -12.75 2.40 -14.82
N LEU A 130 -12.46 3.03 -13.67
CA LEU A 130 -11.69 2.40 -12.60
C LEU A 130 -12.59 1.41 -11.89
N GLN A 131 -12.49 0.13 -12.25
CA GLN A 131 -13.17 -0.93 -11.53
C GLN A 131 -12.19 -1.52 -10.52
N GLY A 132 -12.51 -1.41 -9.23
CA GLY A 132 -11.96 -2.34 -8.25
C GLY A 132 -12.42 -3.76 -8.62
N ARG A 133 -11.67 -4.79 -8.24
CA ARG A 133 -12.17 -6.17 -8.42
C ARG A 133 -13.36 -6.36 -7.48
N PHE A 134 -14.58 -6.05 -7.92
CA PHE A 134 -15.76 -6.06 -7.05
C PHE A 134 -16.31 -7.48 -6.89
N THR A 135 -16.13 -8.06 -5.70
CA THR A 135 -17.13 -8.91 -5.00
C THR A 135 -16.74 -9.09 -3.52
N GLN A 136 -17.21 -8.19 -2.65
CA GLN A 136 -17.37 -8.38 -1.19
C GLN A 136 -16.61 -9.56 -0.55
N THR A 137 -15.29 -9.43 -0.39
CA THR A 137 -14.35 -10.23 0.45
C THR A 137 -12.96 -10.02 -0.15
N GLU A 138 -11.95 -9.62 0.64
CA GLU A 138 -10.49 -9.61 0.30
C GLU A 138 -10.01 -8.82 -0.95
N LEU A 139 -10.89 -8.37 -1.86
CA LEU A 139 -10.54 -7.81 -3.17
C LEU A 139 -10.18 -6.32 -3.18
N TYR A 140 -10.33 -5.62 -2.05
CA TYR A 140 -9.84 -4.24 -1.96
C TYR A 140 -8.32 -4.18 -2.04
N VAL A 141 -7.62 -5.18 -1.49
CA VAL A 141 -6.16 -5.33 -1.62
C VAL A 141 -5.78 -5.52 -3.08
N ASP A 142 -6.51 -6.34 -3.83
CA ASP A 142 -6.23 -6.54 -5.26
C ASP A 142 -6.46 -5.30 -6.14
N SER A 143 -7.19 -4.29 -5.64
CA SER A 143 -7.52 -3.09 -6.43
C SER A 143 -6.35 -2.10 -6.49
N PHE A 144 -5.40 -2.18 -5.56
CA PHE A 144 -4.21 -1.31 -5.48
C PHE A 144 -2.93 -2.10 -5.85
N LYS A 145 -2.99 -2.89 -6.92
CA LYS A 145 -1.83 -3.61 -7.48
C LYS A 145 -1.39 -3.02 -8.81
N TYR A 146 -0.13 -3.24 -9.18
CA TYR A 146 0.40 -2.78 -10.46
C TYR A 146 -0.31 -3.42 -11.68
N ASP A 147 -0.89 -4.61 -11.52
CA ASP A 147 -1.65 -5.29 -12.57
C ASP A 147 -3.00 -4.60 -12.90
N ASN A 148 -3.46 -3.65 -12.08
CA ASN A 148 -4.62 -2.80 -12.33
C ASN A 148 -4.27 -1.72 -13.37
N LYS A 149 -4.25 -2.12 -14.64
CA LYS A 149 -3.89 -1.23 -15.77
C LYS A 149 -4.70 0.08 -15.83
N PRO A 150 -6.03 0.09 -15.60
CA PRO A 150 -6.79 1.34 -15.50
C PRO A 150 -6.26 2.29 -14.42
N LEU A 151 -5.97 1.79 -13.22
CA LEU A 151 -5.42 2.60 -12.13
C LEU A 151 -4.02 3.12 -12.47
N VAL A 152 -3.16 2.28 -13.04
CA VAL A 152 -1.81 2.68 -13.50
C VAL A 152 -1.88 3.77 -14.56
N GLU A 153 -2.79 3.66 -15.53
CA GLU A 153 -2.97 4.69 -16.56
C GLU A 153 -3.53 5.99 -15.96
N TRP A 154 -4.47 5.90 -15.03
CA TRP A 154 -4.96 7.08 -14.30
C TRP A 154 -3.82 7.75 -13.53
N MET A 155 -2.98 7.01 -12.80
CA MET A 155 -1.82 7.60 -12.10
C MET A 155 -0.81 8.24 -13.05
N LYS A 156 -0.69 7.77 -14.29
CA LYS A 156 0.21 8.38 -15.30
C LYS A 156 -0.34 9.67 -15.89
N THR A 157 -1.67 9.82 -15.95
CA THR A 157 -2.32 10.89 -16.74
C THR A 157 -3.12 11.89 -15.91
N THR A 158 -3.45 11.55 -14.66
CA THR A 158 -4.28 12.38 -13.79
C THR A 158 -3.60 13.71 -13.44
N PRO A 159 -4.34 14.84 -13.45
CA PRO A 159 -3.83 16.11 -12.96
C PRO A 159 -3.71 16.16 -11.43
N TYR A 160 -4.34 15.21 -10.71
CA TYR A 160 -4.37 15.17 -9.25
C TYR A 160 -3.12 14.46 -8.68
N ARG A 161 -1.95 15.10 -8.82
CA ARG A 161 -0.65 14.48 -8.50
C ARG A 161 -0.49 14.17 -7.02
N HIS A 162 -1.00 15.00 -6.11
CA HIS A 162 -0.92 14.72 -4.67
C HIS A 162 -1.76 13.50 -4.33
N ILE A 163 -3.00 13.42 -4.84
CA ILE A 163 -3.88 12.26 -4.67
C ILE A 163 -3.20 11.00 -5.25
N ALA A 164 -2.69 11.08 -6.48
CA ALA A 164 -2.02 9.96 -7.14
C ALA A 164 -0.78 9.46 -6.36
N ALA A 165 -0.04 10.35 -5.69
CA ALA A 165 1.10 9.94 -4.86
C ALA A 165 0.68 9.09 -3.66
N MET A 166 -0.47 9.39 -3.02
CA MET A 166 -0.99 8.58 -1.91
C MET A 166 -1.49 7.23 -2.39
N VAL A 167 -2.22 7.22 -3.50
CA VAL A 167 -2.68 5.99 -4.13
C VAL A 167 -1.48 5.10 -4.47
N CYS A 168 -0.43 5.69 -5.06
CA CYS A 168 0.80 4.99 -5.39
C CYS A 168 1.53 4.50 -4.12
N TYR A 169 1.45 5.23 -3.01
CA TYR A 169 1.99 4.77 -1.73
C TYR A 169 1.20 3.57 -1.19
N THR A 170 -0.14 3.59 -1.22
CA THR A 170 -0.96 2.42 -0.86
C THR A 170 -0.60 1.20 -1.70
N MET A 171 -0.38 1.40 -3.00
CA MET A 171 0.10 0.32 -3.88
C MET A 171 1.48 -0.20 -3.45
N ALA A 172 2.42 0.71 -3.17
CA ALA A 172 3.76 0.33 -2.72
C ALA A 172 3.76 -0.41 -1.38
N ASP A 173 2.93 0.01 -0.41
CA ASP A 173 2.79 -0.65 0.90
C ASP A 173 2.31 -2.10 0.72
N GLN A 174 1.33 -2.32 -0.17
CA GLN A 174 0.82 -3.65 -0.49
C GLN A 174 1.83 -4.54 -1.22
N GLU A 175 2.60 -3.98 -2.14
CA GLU A 175 3.68 -4.68 -2.84
C GLU A 175 4.80 -5.07 -1.87
N ILE A 176 5.13 -4.20 -0.90
CA ILE A 176 6.07 -4.50 0.19
C ILE A 176 5.51 -5.61 1.09
N ASP A 177 4.25 -5.53 1.52
CA ASP A 177 3.60 -6.55 2.36
C ASP A 177 3.57 -7.92 1.67
N TRP A 178 3.28 -7.96 0.38
CA TRP A 178 3.39 -9.17 -0.42
C TRP A 178 4.84 -9.68 -0.44
N ALA A 179 5.81 -8.82 -0.72
CA ALA A 179 7.21 -9.19 -0.81
C ALA A 179 7.80 -9.68 0.52
N VAL A 180 7.38 -9.15 1.67
CA VAL A 180 7.75 -9.64 3.01
C VAL A 180 7.47 -11.14 3.15
N GLN A 181 6.35 -11.62 2.59
CA GLN A 181 5.92 -13.01 2.69
C GLN A 181 6.56 -13.90 1.61
N HIS A 182 6.93 -13.34 0.45
CA HIS A 182 7.28 -14.13 -0.72
C HIS A 182 8.74 -13.99 -1.16
N ASN A 183 9.38 -12.84 -0.97
CA ASN A 183 10.73 -12.57 -1.48
C ASN A 183 11.38 -11.34 -0.81
N GLN A 184 12.29 -11.59 0.14
CA GLN A 184 12.96 -10.54 0.91
C GLN A 184 13.85 -9.62 0.06
N ALA A 185 14.47 -10.13 -1.01
CA ALA A 185 15.28 -9.30 -1.91
C ALA A 185 14.41 -8.30 -2.69
N VAL A 186 13.19 -8.70 -3.06
CA VAL A 186 12.18 -7.81 -3.67
C VAL A 186 11.66 -6.81 -2.64
N GLN A 187 11.44 -7.23 -1.40
CA GLN A 187 11.03 -6.34 -0.32
C GLN A 187 12.05 -5.20 -0.15
N ASP A 188 13.34 -5.51 -0.09
CA ASP A 188 14.39 -4.49 0.07
C ASP A 188 14.50 -3.59 -1.16
N TYR A 189 14.27 -4.12 -2.37
CA TYR A 189 14.17 -3.31 -3.58
C TYR A 189 13.02 -2.30 -3.51
N TYR A 190 11.82 -2.74 -3.14
CA TYR A 190 10.69 -1.83 -2.96
C TYR A 190 10.93 -0.85 -1.81
N ALA A 191 11.50 -1.28 -0.69
CA ALA A 191 11.89 -0.40 0.39
C ALA A 191 12.99 0.61 -0.01
N PHE A 192 13.78 0.33 -1.04
CA PHE A 192 14.74 1.31 -1.54
C PHE A 192 14.11 2.28 -2.55
N GLN A 193 13.29 1.78 -3.48
CA GLN A 193 12.74 2.57 -4.58
C GLN A 193 11.49 3.36 -4.18
N CYS A 194 10.64 2.75 -3.36
CA CYS A 194 9.31 3.24 -2.99
C CYS A 194 9.27 3.85 -1.58
N TRP A 195 10.40 3.92 -0.86
CA TRP A 195 10.41 4.52 0.47
C TRP A 195 10.52 6.04 0.42
N ARG A 196 9.61 6.68 1.15
CA ARG A 196 9.74 8.07 1.57
C ARG A 196 9.19 8.22 2.99
N ASN A 197 9.76 9.16 3.73
CA ASN A 197 9.17 9.59 5.00
C ASN A 197 7.72 10.04 4.72
N ARG A 198 6.77 9.44 5.46
CA ARG A 198 5.36 9.82 5.42
C ARG A 198 5.25 11.35 5.54
N GLY A 199 4.68 12.01 4.54
CA GLY A 199 4.20 13.39 4.70
C GLY A 199 4.78 14.47 3.77
N ASP A 200 5.93 14.29 3.13
CA ASP A 200 6.59 15.42 2.44
C ASP A 200 6.27 15.54 0.94
N TRP A 201 5.02 15.30 0.55
CA TRP A 201 4.55 15.53 -0.84
C TRP A 201 3.83 16.86 -1.00
N GLY A 202 4.16 17.88 -0.20
CA GLY A 202 3.59 19.22 -0.40
C GLY A 202 4.02 19.88 -1.73
N LYS A 203 5.03 19.34 -2.41
CA LYS A 203 5.52 19.80 -3.71
C LYS A 203 5.14 18.83 -4.83
N LEU A 204 4.72 19.38 -5.96
CA LEU A 204 4.32 18.60 -7.13
C LEU A 204 5.46 17.75 -7.71
N GLU A 205 6.68 18.28 -7.74
CA GLU A 205 7.84 17.56 -8.28
C GLU A 205 8.15 16.31 -7.44
N ASP A 206 7.91 16.41 -6.12
CA ASP A 206 8.06 15.29 -5.20
C ASP A 206 6.97 14.24 -5.40
N CYS A 207 5.73 14.64 -5.68
CA CYS A 207 4.67 13.71 -6.06
C CYS A 207 5.03 12.97 -7.36
N GLU A 208 5.46 13.70 -8.38
CA GLU A 208 5.78 13.15 -9.70
C GLU A 208 6.96 12.18 -9.66
N ASP A 209 8.05 12.56 -9.00
CA ASP A 209 9.21 11.69 -8.85
C ASP A 209 8.88 10.40 -8.08
N PHE A 210 8.07 10.51 -7.02
CA PHE A 210 7.61 9.35 -6.27
C PHE A 210 6.77 8.41 -7.12
N ILE A 211 5.73 8.93 -7.78
CA ILE A 211 4.85 8.12 -8.63
C ILE A 211 5.66 7.42 -9.72
N ARG A 212 6.58 8.15 -10.38
CA ARG A 212 7.43 7.58 -11.43
C ARG A 212 8.30 6.45 -10.89
N ARG A 213 9.09 6.69 -9.83
CA ARG A 213 10.01 5.68 -9.28
C ARG A 213 9.29 4.45 -8.77
N SER A 214 8.17 4.62 -8.08
CA SER A 214 7.38 3.50 -7.56
C SER A 214 6.76 2.66 -8.67
N LEU A 215 6.18 3.29 -9.70
CA LEU A 215 5.64 2.56 -10.86
C LEU A 215 6.75 1.86 -11.66
N ASP A 216 7.89 2.53 -11.87
CA ASP A 216 9.05 1.93 -12.54
C ASP A 216 9.58 0.72 -11.75
N ALA A 217 9.56 0.77 -10.41
CA ALA A 217 9.98 -0.33 -9.56
C ALA A 217 9.02 -1.52 -9.65
N MET A 218 7.72 -1.29 -9.51
CA MET A 218 6.69 -2.34 -9.65
C MET A 218 6.73 -2.99 -11.04
N GLN A 219 6.89 -2.18 -12.09
CA GLN A 219 7.05 -2.69 -13.44
C GLN A 219 8.28 -3.60 -13.57
N GLN A 220 9.42 -3.18 -13.02
CA GLN A 220 10.66 -3.94 -13.12
C GLN A 220 10.58 -5.28 -12.39
N ILE A 221 9.85 -5.36 -11.27
CA ILE A 221 9.61 -6.63 -10.57
C ILE A 221 8.69 -7.54 -11.38
N GLU A 222 7.59 -7.04 -11.92
CA GLU A 222 6.72 -7.81 -12.83
C GLU A 222 7.50 -8.36 -14.04
N GLU A 223 8.34 -7.53 -14.66
CA GLU A 223 9.21 -7.94 -15.76
C GLU A 223 10.27 -8.95 -15.32
N HIS A 224 10.79 -8.84 -14.10
CA HIS A 224 11.73 -9.78 -13.51
C HIS A 224 11.08 -11.16 -13.33
N TYR A 225 9.90 -11.24 -12.73
CA TYR A 225 9.16 -12.50 -12.59
C TYR A 225 8.77 -13.09 -13.96
N ALA A 226 8.28 -12.26 -14.88
CA ALA A 226 7.94 -12.70 -16.24
C ALA A 226 9.14 -13.29 -16.99
N LYS A 227 10.33 -12.70 -16.84
CA LYS A 227 11.58 -13.26 -17.39
C LYS A 227 11.94 -14.58 -16.74
N GLY A 228 11.88 -14.69 -15.41
CA GLY A 228 12.15 -15.95 -14.70
C GLY A 228 11.23 -17.09 -15.17
N HIS A 229 9.93 -16.81 -15.33
CA HIS A 229 8.98 -17.78 -15.88
C HIS A 229 9.27 -18.15 -17.34
N ALA A 230 9.68 -17.20 -18.17
CA ALA A 230 10.08 -17.48 -19.56
C ALA A 230 11.32 -18.39 -19.64
N GLU A 231 12.20 -18.32 -18.64
CA GLU A 231 13.36 -19.21 -18.45
C GLU A 231 12.98 -20.58 -17.85
N GLY A 232 11.69 -20.80 -17.55
CA GLY A 232 11.17 -22.06 -17.02
C GLY A 232 11.35 -22.23 -15.51
N LEU A 233 11.47 -21.12 -14.78
CA LEU A 233 11.54 -21.10 -13.32
C LEU A 233 10.15 -20.85 -12.71
N ASN A 234 9.89 -21.47 -11.56
CA ASN A 234 8.73 -21.15 -10.73
C ASN A 234 9.05 -20.06 -9.69
N ASP A 235 8.03 -19.56 -8.98
CA ASP A 235 8.19 -18.45 -8.00
C ASP A 235 9.20 -18.75 -6.90
N GLU A 236 9.26 -19.99 -6.42
CA GLU A 236 10.23 -20.38 -5.39
C GLU A 236 11.65 -20.44 -5.94
N GLU A 237 11.84 -20.92 -7.17
CA GLU A 237 13.14 -20.90 -7.84
C GLU A 237 13.61 -19.47 -8.11
N ILE A 238 12.71 -18.56 -8.52
CA ILE A 238 12.99 -17.14 -8.68
C ILE A 238 13.41 -16.52 -7.34
N ARG A 239 12.64 -16.76 -6.27
CA ARG A 239 12.96 -16.29 -4.92
C ARG A 239 14.35 -16.75 -4.48
N VAL A 240 14.67 -18.03 -4.66
CA VAL A 240 15.98 -18.58 -4.25
C VAL A 240 17.11 -17.97 -5.06
N LEU A 241 16.92 -17.69 -6.35
CA LEU A 241 17.89 -16.92 -7.14
C LEU A 241 18.10 -15.51 -6.59
N ASP A 242 17.02 -14.78 -6.34
CA ASP A 242 17.12 -13.41 -5.81
C ASP A 242 17.85 -13.38 -4.46
N ILE A 243 17.61 -14.40 -3.62
CA ILE A 243 18.32 -14.63 -2.36
C ILE A 243 19.82 -14.87 -2.60
N MET A 244 20.17 -15.72 -3.56
CA MET A 244 21.57 -16.02 -3.90
C MET A 244 22.33 -14.80 -4.42
N PHE A 245 21.65 -13.87 -5.09
CA PHE A 245 22.23 -12.60 -5.54
C PHE A 245 22.20 -11.52 -4.45
N GLY A 246 21.33 -11.65 -3.45
CA GLY A 246 21.14 -10.68 -2.37
C GLY A 246 20.41 -9.42 -2.80
N PHE A 247 19.85 -9.38 -4.01
CA PHE A 247 19.06 -8.27 -4.53
C PHE A 247 18.18 -8.71 -5.71
N ALA A 248 17.08 -7.99 -5.92
CA ALA A 248 16.25 -8.05 -7.12
C ALA A 248 15.96 -6.61 -7.61
N PRO A 249 15.61 -6.40 -8.89
CA PRO A 249 15.71 -7.34 -10.00
C PRO A 249 17.17 -7.55 -10.43
N HIS A 250 17.46 -8.67 -11.08
CA HIS A 250 18.77 -8.97 -11.66
C HIS A 250 18.62 -9.71 -12.99
N ASN A 251 19.73 -9.95 -13.69
CA ASN A 251 19.69 -10.77 -14.90
C ASN A 251 19.71 -12.26 -14.50
N TYR A 252 18.81 -13.05 -15.08
CA TYR A 252 18.86 -14.50 -14.95
C TYR A 252 20.02 -15.08 -15.76
N CYS A 253 20.77 -15.99 -15.15
CA CYS A 253 21.85 -16.73 -15.80
C CYS A 253 21.56 -18.23 -15.73
N ALA A 254 21.51 -18.89 -16.89
CA ALA A 254 21.18 -20.30 -16.99
C ALA A 254 22.17 -21.24 -16.27
N GLU A 255 23.38 -20.76 -15.99
CA GLU A 255 24.40 -21.50 -15.23
C GLU A 255 24.00 -21.67 -13.75
N ASP A 256 23.16 -20.78 -13.21
CA ASP A 256 22.75 -20.79 -11.80
C ASP A 256 21.52 -21.70 -11.55
N TYR A 257 20.72 -21.97 -12.57
CA TYR A 257 19.45 -22.71 -12.42
C TYR A 257 19.62 -24.12 -11.82
N PRO A 258 20.67 -24.91 -12.17
CA PRO A 258 20.92 -26.19 -11.53
C PRO A 258 21.16 -26.07 -10.01
N ALA A 259 21.84 -25.01 -9.56
CA ALA A 259 22.11 -24.78 -8.14
C ALA A 259 20.82 -24.51 -7.38
N VAL A 260 19.98 -23.63 -7.91
CA VAL A 260 18.68 -23.25 -7.36
C VAL A 260 17.76 -24.46 -7.21
N ARG A 261 17.68 -25.29 -8.25
CA ARG A 261 16.89 -26.53 -8.22
C ARG A 261 17.38 -27.50 -7.16
N ASP A 262 18.69 -27.65 -7.01
CA ASP A 262 19.28 -28.49 -5.96
C ASP A 262 18.96 -27.92 -4.56
N ILE A 263 19.00 -26.60 -4.38
CA ILE A 263 18.64 -25.89 -3.13
C ILE A 263 17.18 -26.16 -2.77
N CYS A 264 16.25 -25.91 -3.68
CA CYS A 264 14.82 -26.16 -3.48
C CYS A 264 14.54 -27.63 -3.17
N ALA A 265 15.18 -28.55 -3.91
CA ALA A 265 15.05 -29.99 -3.67
C ALA A 265 15.59 -30.42 -2.30
N ALA A 266 16.69 -29.83 -1.84
CA ALA A 266 17.24 -30.09 -0.51
C ALA A 266 16.29 -29.61 0.59
N ALA A 267 15.76 -28.39 0.46
CA ALA A 267 14.76 -27.87 1.40
C ALA A 267 13.52 -28.77 1.45
N GLN A 268 12.99 -29.20 0.29
CA GLN A 268 11.82 -30.07 0.21
C GLN A 268 12.07 -31.47 0.79
N LYS A 269 13.24 -32.05 0.54
CA LYS A 269 13.65 -33.37 1.04
C LYS A 269 13.59 -33.48 2.56
N HIS A 270 13.95 -32.40 3.26
CA HIS A 270 14.00 -32.39 4.72
C HIS A 270 12.69 -31.96 5.38
N LEU A 271 11.70 -31.49 4.61
CA LEU A 271 10.42 -31.07 5.17
C LEU A 271 9.71 -32.25 5.83
N PRO A 272 9.21 -32.08 7.07
CA PRO A 272 8.51 -33.14 7.77
C PRO A 272 7.18 -33.45 7.07
N GLN A 273 6.89 -34.74 6.82
CA GLN A 273 5.61 -35.15 6.24
C GLN A 273 4.45 -34.92 7.22
N THR A 274 3.35 -34.36 6.74
CA THR A 274 2.13 -34.14 7.53
C THR A 274 1.38 -35.45 7.84
N PRO A 275 0.69 -35.57 8.99
CA PRO A 275 0.55 -34.57 10.04
C PRO A 275 1.79 -34.52 10.95
N TYR A 276 2.35 -33.33 11.14
CA TYR A 276 3.49 -33.08 12.02
C TYR A 276 3.22 -31.82 12.86
N ILE A 277 3.62 -31.86 14.14
CA ILE A 277 3.46 -30.72 15.06
C ILE A 277 4.71 -29.84 14.93
N LYS A 278 4.53 -28.66 14.33
CA LYS A 278 5.60 -27.65 14.18
C LYS A 278 6.08 -27.17 15.55
N SER A 279 7.39 -27.11 15.74
CA SER A 279 8.03 -26.73 17.01
C SER A 279 9.38 -26.07 16.78
N GLU A 280 9.86 -25.25 17.72
CA GLU A 280 11.18 -24.64 17.61
C GLU A 280 12.31 -25.67 17.50
N GLN A 281 12.21 -26.78 18.23
CA GLN A 281 13.20 -27.86 18.15
C GLN A 281 13.20 -28.52 16.77
N GLY A 282 12.02 -28.69 16.18
CA GLY A 282 11.85 -29.21 14.83
C GLY A 282 12.41 -28.27 13.77
N LEU A 283 12.13 -26.97 13.88
CA LEU A 283 12.70 -25.93 13.01
C LEU A 283 14.23 -25.98 13.04
N ARG A 284 14.84 -26.02 14.24
CA ARG A 284 16.31 -26.09 14.37
C ARG A 284 16.89 -27.36 13.74
N ALA A 285 16.21 -28.50 13.89
CA ALA A 285 16.63 -29.76 13.28
C ALA A 285 16.51 -29.73 11.75
N TYR A 286 15.41 -29.18 11.24
CA TYR A 286 15.18 -28.96 9.81
C TYR A 286 16.25 -28.04 9.21
N GLY A 287 16.41 -26.83 9.77
CA GLY A 287 17.40 -25.87 9.30
C GLY A 287 18.81 -26.44 9.30
N LYS A 288 19.22 -27.14 10.37
CA LYS A 288 20.53 -27.83 10.41
C LYS A 288 20.71 -28.84 9.28
N ALA A 289 19.68 -29.61 8.95
CA ALA A 289 19.73 -30.60 7.88
C ALA A 289 19.79 -29.96 6.49
N VAL A 290 18.99 -28.92 6.26
CA VAL A 290 18.98 -28.13 5.03
C VAL A 290 20.34 -27.46 4.83
N PHE A 291 20.83 -26.69 5.81
CA PHE A 291 22.11 -25.98 5.72
C PHE A 291 23.30 -26.89 5.46
N ALA A 292 23.31 -28.09 6.02
CA ALA A 292 24.35 -29.09 5.74
C ALA A 292 24.31 -29.63 4.29
N ASP A 293 23.14 -29.61 3.63
CA ASP A 293 23.03 -29.93 2.21
C ASP A 293 23.32 -28.68 1.34
N LEU A 294 22.94 -27.48 1.77
CA LEU A 294 23.27 -26.22 1.07
C LEU A 294 24.78 -26.00 0.97
N GLU A 295 25.55 -26.19 2.05
CA GLU A 295 27.02 -26.09 2.03
C GLU A 295 27.64 -26.97 0.91
N LYS A 296 27.11 -28.20 0.73
CA LYS A 296 27.59 -29.11 -0.32
C LYS A 296 27.17 -28.66 -1.71
N ILE A 297 25.96 -28.12 -1.84
CA ILE A 297 25.42 -27.62 -3.12
C ILE A 297 26.22 -26.39 -3.56
N PHE A 298 26.49 -25.46 -2.66
CA PHE A 298 27.33 -24.29 -2.91
C PHE A 298 28.73 -24.70 -3.39
N ALA A 299 29.37 -25.65 -2.69
CA ALA A 299 30.66 -26.20 -3.12
C ALA A 299 30.59 -26.89 -4.50
N LYS A 300 29.51 -27.63 -4.78
CA LYS A 300 29.30 -28.33 -6.07
C LYS A 300 29.21 -27.35 -7.24
N HIS A 301 28.60 -26.19 -7.04
CA HIS A 301 28.37 -25.18 -8.09
C HIS A 301 29.37 -24.02 -8.04
N GLY A 302 30.42 -24.10 -7.21
CA GLY A 302 31.47 -23.09 -7.14
C GLY A 302 31.05 -21.77 -6.50
N MET A 303 30.04 -21.80 -5.62
CA MET A 303 29.50 -20.64 -4.91
C MET A 303 30.12 -20.50 -3.52
N THR A 304 30.15 -19.26 -3.01
CA THR A 304 30.73 -18.97 -1.68
C THR A 304 29.70 -19.24 -0.59
N TRP A 305 30.12 -19.94 0.46
CA TRP A 305 29.31 -20.25 1.65
C TRP A 305 30.02 -19.71 2.90
N ASP A 306 29.50 -18.62 3.48
CA ASP A 306 30.01 -18.08 4.75
C ASP A 306 28.87 -17.78 5.74
N PRO A 307 28.43 -18.78 6.53
CA PRO A 307 27.36 -18.59 7.50
C PRO A 307 27.78 -17.76 8.73
N SER A 308 29.05 -17.35 8.80
CA SER A 308 29.56 -16.52 9.90
C SER A 308 29.57 -15.02 9.58
N ASP A 309 29.39 -14.66 8.30
CA ASP A 309 29.29 -13.27 7.88
C ASP A 309 27.86 -12.74 8.13
N ALA A 310 27.71 -12.00 9.23
CA ALA A 310 26.46 -11.33 9.57
C ALA A 310 26.06 -10.21 8.59
N THR A 311 26.95 -9.84 7.65
CA THR A 311 26.68 -8.84 6.60
C THR A 311 26.32 -9.46 5.25
N ASP A 312 26.39 -10.79 5.13
CA ASP A 312 25.97 -11.50 3.93
C ASP A 312 24.43 -11.62 3.89
N LEU A 313 23.82 -10.77 3.06
CA LEU A 313 22.37 -10.77 2.84
C LEU A 313 21.86 -12.12 2.34
N THR A 314 22.66 -12.85 1.55
CA THR A 314 22.27 -14.18 1.05
C THR A 314 22.06 -15.14 2.21
N MET A 315 22.95 -15.17 3.19
CA MET A 315 22.79 -16.02 4.37
C MET A 315 21.61 -15.62 5.24
N GLY A 316 21.39 -14.31 5.42
CA GLY A 316 20.24 -13.79 6.15
C GLY A 316 18.90 -14.16 5.50
N TYR A 317 18.78 -13.99 4.18
CA TYR A 317 17.55 -14.35 3.47
C TYR A 317 17.37 -15.86 3.34
N LEU A 318 18.45 -16.65 3.18
CA LEU A 318 18.36 -18.11 3.20
C LEU A 318 17.79 -18.64 4.53
N ASP A 319 18.23 -18.09 5.66
CA ASP A 319 17.68 -18.47 6.98
C ASP A 319 16.19 -18.12 7.10
N ALA A 320 15.80 -16.92 6.66
CA ALA A 320 14.40 -16.51 6.64
C ALA A 320 13.53 -17.38 5.71
N TRP A 321 14.04 -17.76 4.53
CA TRP A 321 13.36 -18.65 3.60
C TRP A 321 13.23 -20.08 4.16
N VAL A 322 14.28 -20.62 4.79
CA VAL A 322 14.22 -21.94 5.46
C VAL A 322 13.21 -21.93 6.60
N TYR A 323 13.15 -20.86 7.39
CA TYR A 323 12.14 -20.66 8.42
C TYR A 323 10.72 -20.70 7.83
N ASP A 324 10.48 -19.87 6.82
CA ASP A 324 9.21 -19.76 6.12
C ASP A 324 8.78 -21.11 5.53
N LYS A 325 9.70 -21.80 4.85
CA LYS A 325 9.47 -23.13 4.26
C LYS A 325 9.04 -24.16 5.31
N TYR A 326 9.62 -24.15 6.51
CA TYR A 326 9.20 -25.06 7.59
C TYR A 326 7.79 -24.74 8.11
N TYR A 327 7.43 -23.46 8.25
CA TYR A 327 6.15 -23.06 8.82
C TYR A 327 5.00 -23.02 7.84
N ASN A 328 5.27 -22.84 6.55
CA ASN A 328 4.24 -22.65 5.52
C ASN A 328 4.27 -23.69 4.38
N GLY A 329 5.36 -24.45 4.24
CA GLY A 329 5.52 -25.52 3.24
C GLY A 329 5.04 -26.90 3.68
#